data_AF-A0A2W2EHN1-F1
#
_entry.id   AF-A0A2W2EHN1-F1
#
_cell.length_a   1.000
_cell.length_b   1.000
_cell.length_c   1.000
_cell.angle_alpha   90.00
_cell.angle_beta   90.00
_cell.angle_gamma   90.00
#
_symmetry.space_group_name_H-M   'P 1'
#
loop_
_entity.id
_entity.type
_entity.pdbx_description
1 polymer ?
#
loop_
_entity_poly.entity_id
_entity_poly.type
_entity_poly.pdbx_seq_one_letter_code
_entity_poly.pdbx_strand_id
1 'polypeptide(L)'
;MTDSGNAPAPNPVARQDLAALVGLLATLEGELLAQEIDPYLAMRLAERLARVGLLTGDNDATAALPQALHKLNHRLRYALGEYAEPPD
;
A
#
# COMPACT_ATOMS: atom_id res chain seq x y z
N MET A 1 -1.83 6.31 23.57
CA MET A 1 -1.65 5.03 22.86
C MET A 1 -0.69 5.34 21.72
N THR A 2 0.58 4.96 21.85
CA THR A 2 1.63 5.38 20.91
C THR A 2 1.38 4.79 19.53
N ASP A 3 1.27 5.68 18.55
CA ASP A 3 1.18 5.43 17.11
C ASP A 3 2.35 4.54 16.64
N SER A 4 2.18 3.23 16.82
CA SER A 4 3.21 2.23 16.51
C SER A 4 3.14 1.79 15.04
N GLY A 5 2.11 2.22 14.29
CA GLY A 5 1.90 1.82 12.90
C GLY A 5 2.77 2.58 11.90
N ASN A 6 3.24 3.79 12.25
CA ASN A 6 4.04 4.62 11.36
C ASN A 6 5.54 4.68 11.71
N ALA A 7 5.99 3.93 12.71
CA ALA A 7 7.41 3.84 13.04
C ALA A 7 8.16 2.99 11.99
N PRO A 8 9.42 3.32 11.67
CA PRO A 8 10.27 2.45 10.84
C PRO A 8 10.36 1.04 11.43
N ALA A 9 10.39 0.04 10.56
CA ALA A 9 10.70 -1.32 10.98
C ALA A 9 12.09 -1.36 11.64
N PRO A 10 12.30 -2.21 12.67
CA PRO A 10 13.57 -2.26 13.40
C PRO A 10 14.72 -2.80 12.56
N ASN A 11 14.42 -3.56 11.49
CA ASN A 11 15.41 -4.15 10.61
C ASN A 11 15.20 -3.63 9.18
N PRO A 12 16.29 -3.35 8.44
CA PRO A 12 16.20 -2.93 7.05
C PRO A 12 15.66 -4.06 6.17
N VAL A 13 14.97 -3.68 5.08
CA VAL A 13 14.50 -4.59 4.03
C VAL A 13 15.48 -4.55 2.86
N ALA A 14 15.74 -5.70 2.22
CA ALA A 14 16.64 -5.74 1.08
C ALA A 14 16.05 -4.98 -0.13
N ARG A 15 16.93 -4.33 -0.91
CA ARG A 15 16.54 -3.57 -2.11
C ARG A 15 15.73 -4.41 -3.10
N GLN A 16 16.09 -5.68 -3.28
CA GLN A 16 15.40 -6.59 -4.19
C GLN A 16 13.95 -6.88 -3.72
N ASP A 17 13.73 -7.01 -2.42
CA ASP A 17 12.41 -7.31 -1.86
C ASP A 17 11.49 -6.09 -2.00
N LEU A 18 12.03 -4.89 -1.75
CA LEU A 18 11.33 -3.63 -2.01
C LEU A 18 10.95 -3.48 -3.48
N ALA A 19 11.87 -3.76 -4.41
CA ALA A 19 11.60 -3.70 -5.85
C ALA A 19 10.51 -4.71 -6.27
N ALA A 20 10.54 -5.93 -5.72
CA ALA A 20 9.50 -6.93 -5.97
C ALA A 20 8.12 -6.46 -5.47
N LEU A 21 8.06 -5.90 -4.26
CA LEU A 21 6.81 -5.38 -3.69
C LEU A 21 6.25 -4.19 -4.49
N VAL A 22 7.11 -3.27 -4.96
CA VAL A 22 6.71 -2.17 -5.86
C VAL A 22 6.09 -2.72 -7.15
N GLY A 23 6.71 -3.75 -7.75
CA GLY A 23 6.18 -4.41 -8.94
C GLY A 23 4.81 -5.06 -8.71
N LEU A 24 4.67 -5.82 -7.62
CA LEU A 24 3.39 -6.47 -7.26
C LEU A 24 2.27 -5.47 -7.00
N LEU A 25 2.56 -4.36 -6.31
CA LEU A 25 1.59 -3.29 -6.08
C LEU A 25 1.18 -2.62 -7.39
N ALA A 26 2.13 -2.34 -8.29
CA ALA A 26 1.85 -1.77 -9.59
C ALA A 26 0.95 -2.69 -10.45
N THR A 27 1.17 -4.01 -10.40
CA THR A 27 0.27 -4.98 -11.05
C THR A 27 -1.14 -4.91 -10.45
N LEU A 28 -1.27 -4.97 -9.11
CA LEU A 28 -2.57 -4.91 -8.44
C LEU A 28 -3.33 -3.61 -8.73
N GLU A 29 -2.62 -2.48 -8.77
CA GLU A 29 -3.20 -1.18 -9.16
C GLU A 29 -3.72 -1.22 -10.60
N GLY A 30 -2.98 -1.81 -11.54
CA GLY A 30 -3.41 -2.01 -12.92
C GLY A 30 -4.70 -2.83 -13.04
N GLU A 31 -4.75 -3.97 -12.34
CA GLU A 31 -5.93 -4.86 -12.32
C GLU A 31 -7.16 -4.17 -11.70
N LEU A 32 -6.97 -3.34 -10.66
CA LEU A 32 -8.06 -2.54 -10.06
C LEU A 32 -8.56 -1.46 -11.02
N LEU A 33 -7.68 -0.77 -11.72
CA LEU A 33 -8.04 0.23 -12.73
C LEU A 33 -8.80 -0.40 -13.90
N ALA A 34 -8.43 -1.62 -14.29
CA ALA A 34 -9.11 -2.41 -15.31
C ALA A 34 -10.45 -3.01 -14.84
N GLN A 35 -10.77 -2.91 -13.55
CA GLN A 35 -11.93 -3.57 -12.92
C GLN A 35 -11.91 -5.10 -13.07
N GLU A 36 -10.71 -5.70 -13.16
CA GLU A 36 -10.50 -7.14 -13.35
C GLU A 36 -10.27 -7.90 -12.03
N ILE A 37 -10.08 -7.18 -10.91
CA ILE A 37 -10.05 -7.79 -9.59
C ILE A 37 -11.45 -8.23 -9.16
N ASP A 38 -11.55 -9.49 -8.73
CA ASP A 38 -12.71 -10.04 -8.05
C ASP A 38 -13.16 -9.16 -6.85
N PRO A 39 -14.43 -8.77 -6.74
CA PRO A 39 -14.91 -7.88 -5.67
C PRO A 39 -14.65 -8.42 -4.26
N TYR A 40 -14.69 -9.73 -4.06
CA TYR A 40 -14.41 -10.34 -2.76
C TYR A 40 -12.93 -10.23 -2.41
N LEU A 41 -12.02 -10.42 -3.38
CA LEU A 41 -10.60 -10.14 -3.19
C LEU A 41 -10.35 -8.65 -2.86
N ALA A 42 -10.97 -7.72 -3.59
CA ALA A 42 -10.84 -6.29 -3.32
C ALA A 42 -11.27 -5.93 -1.88
N MET A 43 -12.41 -6.47 -1.43
CA MET A 43 -12.88 -6.31 -0.05
C MET A 43 -11.86 -6.83 0.97
N ARG A 44 -11.30 -8.03 0.76
CA ARG A 44 -10.29 -8.61 1.67
C ARG A 44 -8.99 -7.80 1.71
N LEU A 45 -8.56 -7.24 0.58
CA LEU A 45 -7.40 -6.35 0.52
C LEU A 45 -7.67 -5.06 1.30
N ALA A 46 -8.84 -4.46 1.12
CA ALA A 46 -9.26 -3.28 1.86
C ALA A 46 -9.31 -3.53 3.38
N GLU A 47 -9.93 -4.63 3.82
CA GLU A 47 -9.93 -5.03 5.24
C GLU A 47 -8.51 -5.22 5.79
N ARG A 48 -7.60 -5.80 5.00
CA ARG A 48 -6.22 -6.03 5.41
C ARG A 48 -5.49 -4.71 5.63
N LEU A 49 -5.62 -3.75 4.73
CA LEU A 49 -5.01 -2.43 4.85
C LEU A 49 -5.62 -1.62 6.00
N ALA A 50 -6.94 -1.72 6.22
CA ALA A 50 -7.62 -1.05 7.33
C ALA A 50 -7.10 -1.54 8.70
N ARG A 51 -6.87 -2.85 8.87
CA ARG A 51 -6.34 -3.44 10.12
C ARG A 51 -4.97 -2.91 10.51
N VAL A 52 -4.18 -2.41 9.57
CA VAL A 52 -2.84 -1.83 9.81
C VAL A 52 -2.83 -0.30 9.67
N GLY A 53 -4.00 0.33 9.60
CA GLY A 53 -4.15 1.79 9.53
C GLY A 53 -3.76 2.42 8.19
N LEU A 54 -3.61 1.62 7.13
CA LEU A 54 -3.32 2.12 5.77
C LEU A 54 -4.59 2.54 5.01
N LEU A 55 -5.75 2.17 5.53
CA LEU A 55 -7.05 2.72 5.13
C LEU A 55 -7.72 3.28 6.38
N THR A 56 -7.98 4.59 6.38
CA THR A 56 -8.65 5.30 7.48
C THR A 56 -9.83 6.07 6.90
N GLY A 57 -11.06 5.68 7.23
CA GLY A 57 -12.25 6.43 6.84
C GLY A 57 -13.54 5.60 6.93
N ASP A 58 -14.66 6.29 7.11
CA ASP A 58 -16.04 5.74 7.08
C ASP A 58 -16.58 5.52 5.65
N ASN A 59 -15.75 5.81 4.64
CA ASN A 59 -16.10 5.63 3.23
C ASN A 59 -16.00 4.15 2.82
N ASP A 60 -16.65 3.80 1.71
CA ASP A 60 -16.55 2.47 1.09
C ASP A 60 -15.08 2.04 0.96
N ALA A 61 -14.67 1.08 1.79
CA ALA A 61 -13.28 0.65 1.92
C ALA A 61 -12.73 0.13 0.58
N THR A 62 -13.60 -0.44 -0.25
CA THR A 62 -13.26 -0.89 -1.61
C THR A 62 -13.01 0.27 -2.57
N ALA A 63 -13.78 1.37 -2.46
CA ALA A 63 -13.56 2.57 -3.27
C ALA A 63 -12.25 3.30 -2.90
N ALA A 64 -11.83 3.22 -1.64
CA ALA A 64 -10.58 3.84 -1.17
C ALA A 64 -9.32 3.00 -1.47
N LEU A 65 -9.49 1.72 -1.83
CA LEU A 65 -8.39 0.77 -2.03
C LEU A 65 -7.35 1.22 -3.08
N PRO A 66 -7.72 1.72 -4.28
CA PRO A 66 -6.73 2.13 -5.28
C PRO A 66 -5.79 3.23 -4.76
N GLN A 67 -6.34 4.22 -4.06
CA GLN A 67 -5.56 5.32 -3.49
C GLN A 67 -4.62 4.84 -2.38
N ALA A 68 -5.04 3.87 -1.57
CA ALA A 68 -4.20 3.31 -0.51
C ALA A 68 -3.03 2.48 -1.06
N LEU A 69 -3.27 1.67 -2.09
CA LEU A 69 -2.20 0.93 -2.78
C LEU A 69 -1.19 1.88 -3.41
N HIS A 70 -1.69 2.91 -4.10
CA HIS A 70 -0.84 3.94 -4.70
C HIS A 70 0.05 4.63 -3.66
N LYS A 71 -0.51 5.05 -2.51
CA LYS A 71 0.28 5.65 -1.42
C LYS A 71 1.32 4.69 -0.86
N LEU A 72 0.96 3.42 -0.66
CA LEU A 72 1.89 2.40 -0.20
C LEU A 72 3.04 2.20 -1.20
N ASN A 73 2.74 2.13 -2.50
CA ASN A 73 3.70 2.00 -3.57
C ASN A 73 4.73 3.14 -3.55
N HIS A 74 4.27 4.39 -3.46
CA HIS A 74 5.13 5.56 -3.36
C HIS A 74 6.02 5.54 -2.11
N ARG A 75 5.51 5.09 -0.96
CA ARG A 75 6.33 4.93 0.26
C ARG A 75 7.43 3.88 0.10
N LEU A 76 7.15 2.78 -0.61
CA LEU A 76 8.16 1.75 -0.89
C LEU A 76 9.21 2.24 -1.90
N ARG A 77 8.82 3.04 -2.91
CA ARG A 77 9.74 3.70 -3.84
C ARG A 77 10.66 4.70 -3.14
N TYR A 78 10.14 5.46 -2.17
CA TYR A 78 10.97 6.28 -1.29
C TYR A 78 11.97 5.43 -0.50
N ALA A 79 11.53 4.31 0.10
CA ALA A 79 12.43 3.40 0.80
C ALA A 79 13.51 2.78 -0.12
N LEU A 80 13.21 2.62 -1.42
CA LEU A 80 14.16 2.19 -2.45
C LEU A 80 15.17 3.29 -2.86
N GLY A 81 14.94 4.54 -2.44
CA GLY A 81 15.73 5.70 -2.80
C GLY A 81 15.38 6.30 -4.17
N GLU A 82 14.19 6.04 -4.71
CA GLU A 82 13.73 6.67 -5.96
C GLU A 82 13.32 8.14 -5.75
N TYR A 83 12.97 8.51 -4.51
CA TYR A 83 12.61 9.87 -4.11
C TYR A 83 13.59 10.39 -3.05
N ALA A 84 13.93 11.68 -3.13
CA ALA A 84 14.74 12.35 -2.12
C ALA A 84 13.96 12.65 -0.84
N GLU A 85 12.64 12.82 -0.95
CA GLU A 85 11.73 13.17 0.13
C GLU A 85 10.59 12.15 0.22
N PRO A 86 10.02 11.91 1.42
CA PRO A 86 8.88 11.02 1.58
C PRO A 86 7.63 11.59 0.88
N PRO A 87 6.76 10.74 0.31
CA PRO A 87 5.51 11.17 -0.30
C PRO A 87 4.47 11.60 0.74
N ASP A 88 3.56 12.50 0.33
CA ASP A 88 2.45 13.06 1.14
C ASP A 88 1.32 12.06 1.49
#